data_AF-A0A330J0R2-F1
#
_entry.id   AF-A0A330J0R2-F1
#
_cell.length_a   1.000
_cell.length_b   1.000
_cell.length_c   1.000
_cell.angle_alpha   90.00
_cell.angle_beta   90.00
_cell.angle_gamma   90.00
#
_symmetry.space_group_name_H-M   'P 1'
#
loop_
_entity.id
_entity.type
_entity.pdbx_description
1 polymer ?
#
loop_
_entity_poly.entity_id
_entity_poly.type
_entity_poly.pdbx_seq_one_letter_code
_entity_poly.pdbx_strand_id
1 'polypeptide(L)'
;YIMSIACKNNKKFTFRCTEKDLVGDVPEARYGHSIDVVYSRGKSMGVLFGGRSYMPSAQRTTEKWNSVVDCLPHVFLVDFEFGCSTSYILPELQDGISFHVSLARKDTIYILG
;
A
#
# COMPACT_ATOMS: atom_id res chain seq x y z
N TYR A 1 5.74 -4.13 -6.85
CA TYR A 1 6.16 -4.18 -8.28
C TYR A 1 6.24 -2.80 -8.87
N ILE A 2 7.25 -2.54 -9.69
CA ILE A 2 7.38 -1.32 -10.50
C ILE A 2 7.06 -1.67 -11.95
N MET A 3 6.00 -1.05 -12.49
CA MET A 3 5.57 -1.23 -13.87
C MET A 3 6.00 -0.04 -14.72
N SER A 4 6.67 -0.30 -15.84
CA SER A 4 7.09 0.75 -16.79
C SER A 4 6.92 0.30 -18.24
N ILE A 5 6.86 1.27 -19.16
CA ILE A 5 6.93 0.99 -20.60
C ILE A 5 8.40 0.76 -20.96
N ALA A 6 8.71 -0.40 -21.54
CA ALA A 6 10.05 -0.73 -22.01
C ALA A 6 10.29 -0.18 -23.42
N CYS A 7 9.34 -0.36 -24.34
CA CYS A 7 9.39 0.23 -25.69
C CYS A 7 7.99 0.31 -26.32
N LYS A 8 7.89 1.12 -27.38
CA LYS A 8 6.69 1.29 -28.20
C LYS A 8 7.07 1.26 -29.69
N ASN A 9 6.50 0.33 -30.45
CA ASN A 9 6.70 0.21 -31.89
C ASN A 9 5.36 0.09 -32.62
N ASN A 10 5.03 1.04 -33.50
CA ASN A 10 3.81 1.01 -34.33
C ASN A 10 2.53 0.58 -33.56
N LYS A 11 2.27 1.22 -32.41
CA LYS A 11 1.17 0.93 -31.46
C LYS A 11 1.29 -0.36 -30.63
N LYS A 12 2.31 -1.20 -30.84
CA LYS A 12 2.66 -2.30 -29.93
C LYS A 12 3.46 -1.76 -28.76
N PHE A 13 3.01 -2.05 -27.54
CA PHE A 13 3.70 -1.69 -26.30
C PHE A 13 4.31 -2.93 -25.66
N THR A 14 5.54 -2.81 -25.19
CA THR A 14 6.17 -3.81 -24.32
C THR A 14 6.36 -3.19 -22.95
N PHE A 15 5.89 -3.88 -21.90
CA PHE A 15 6.04 -3.46 -20.52
C PHE A 15 7.20 -4.20 -19.85
N ARG A 16 7.76 -3.57 -18.83
CA ARG A 16 8.69 -4.19 -17.88
C ARG A 16 8.04 -4.14 -16.50
N CYS A 17 7.99 -5.28 -15.84
CA CYS A 17 7.67 -5.40 -14.43
C CYS A 17 8.95 -5.74 -13.68
N THR A 18 9.28 -4.98 -12.66
CA THR A 18 10.42 -5.29 -11.78
C THR A 18 9.88 -5.49 -10.37
N GLU A 19 10.26 -6.60 -9.75
CA GLU A 19 10.03 -6.80 -8.32
C GLU A 19 10.91 -5.82 -7.53
N LYS A 20 10.30 -5.16 -6.55
CA LYS A 20 10.98 -4.23 -5.66
C LYS A 20 10.64 -4.68 -4.25
N ASP A 21 11.63 -5.29 -3.62
CA ASP A 21 11.50 -5.73 -2.24
C ASP A 21 11.40 -4.53 -1.31
N LEU A 22 10.58 -4.68 -0.27
CA LEU A 22 10.46 -3.70 0.80
C LEU A 22 11.27 -4.16 2.01
N VAL A 23 11.84 -3.20 2.71
CA VAL A 23 12.61 -3.40 3.95
C VAL A 23 12.12 -2.46 5.05
N GLY A 24 12.40 -2.79 6.31
CA GLY A 24 11.92 -2.01 7.47
C GLY A 24 10.55 -2.50 7.96
N ASP A 25 9.65 -1.57 8.26
CA ASP A 25 8.30 -1.88 8.73
C ASP A 25 7.41 -2.27 7.55
N VAL A 26 7.60 -3.48 7.03
CA VAL A 26 6.88 -3.97 5.86
C VAL A 26 5.42 -4.28 6.26
N PRO A 27 4.41 -3.73 5.56
CA PRO A 27 3.01 -4.06 5.84
C PRO A 27 2.75 -5.55 5.53
N GLU A 28 1.93 -6.20 6.36
CA GLU A 28 1.46 -7.55 6.06
C GLU A 28 0.73 -7.62 4.71
N ALA A 29 0.72 -8.82 4.11
CA ALA A 29 0.01 -9.08 2.87
C ALA A 29 -1.49 -8.80 3.02
N ARG A 30 -2.01 -7.89 2.19
CA ARG A 30 -3.37 -7.36 2.30
C ARG A 30 -3.96 -6.97 0.94
N TYR A 31 -5.28 -6.87 0.86
CA TYR A 31 -6.01 -6.41 -0.32
C TYR A 31 -7.09 -5.39 0.07
N GLY A 32 -7.61 -4.64 -0.92
CA GLY A 32 -8.56 -3.55 -0.65
C GLY A 32 -7.95 -2.36 0.10
N HIS A 33 -6.63 -2.24 0.11
CA HIS A 33 -5.90 -1.05 0.58
C HIS A 33 -5.69 -0.07 -0.56
N SER A 34 -5.26 1.14 -0.25
CA SER A 34 -4.79 2.10 -1.24
C SER A 34 -3.33 2.46 -1.05
N ILE A 35 -2.68 2.89 -2.13
CA ILE A 35 -1.36 3.49 -2.11
C ILE A 35 -1.33 4.69 -3.07
N ASP A 36 -0.89 5.83 -2.56
CA ASP A 36 -0.77 7.07 -3.33
C ASP A 36 0.66 7.63 -3.24
N VAL A 37 1.04 8.43 -4.24
CA VAL A 37 2.32 9.15 -4.23
C VAL A 37 2.09 10.60 -3.85
N VAL A 38 2.79 11.06 -2.82
CA VAL A 38 2.82 12.47 -2.40
C VAL A 38 4.16 13.10 -2.73
N TYR A 39 4.15 14.42 -2.89
CA TYR A 39 5.32 15.23 -3.20
C TYR A 39 5.42 16.39 -2.20
N SER A 40 6.53 16.45 -1.44
CA SER A 40 6.80 17.52 -0.49
C SER A 40 8.23 18.01 -0.64
N ARG A 41 8.40 19.31 -0.88
CA ARG A 41 9.71 20.00 -0.96
C ARG A 41 10.72 19.29 -1.88
N GLY A 42 10.26 18.81 -3.04
CA GLY A 42 11.10 18.14 -4.04
C GLY A 42 11.37 16.65 -3.79
N LYS A 43 10.83 16.06 -2.72
CA LYS A 43 10.90 14.63 -2.44
C LYS A 43 9.55 13.97 -2.72
N SER A 44 9.56 12.71 -3.15
CA SER A 44 8.35 11.88 -3.30
C SER A 44 8.33 10.75 -2.28
N MET A 45 7.14 10.30 -1.91
CA MET A 45 6.93 9.19 -0.99
C MET A 45 5.64 8.45 -1.35
N GLY A 46 5.64 7.12 -1.26
CA GLY A 46 4.41 6.33 -1.28
C GLY A 46 3.76 6.35 0.09
N VAL A 47 2.44 6.52 0.16
CA VAL A 47 1.66 6.41 1.38
C VAL A 47 0.66 5.28 1.20
N LEU A 48 0.79 4.23 1.99
CA LEU A 48 -0.10 3.07 1.98
C LEU A 48 -0.97 3.05 3.23
N PHE A 49 -2.26 2.81 3.06
CA PHE A 49 -3.23 2.78 4.16
C PHE A 49 -4.36 1.76 3.93
N GLY A 50 -4.84 1.19 5.04
CA GLY A 50 -6.02 0.33 5.10
C GLY A 50 -5.84 -1.06 4.53
N GLY A 51 -6.95 -1.66 4.12
CA GLY A 51 -7.07 -3.00 3.56
C GLY A 51 -7.45 -4.08 4.58
N ARG A 52 -7.67 -5.27 4.04
CA ARG A 52 -7.95 -6.50 4.80
C ARG A 52 -6.88 -7.55 4.55
N SER A 53 -6.63 -8.35 5.56
CA SER A 53 -5.75 -9.51 5.52
C SER A 53 -6.49 -10.75 6.03
N TYR A 54 -5.91 -11.92 5.80
CA TYR A 54 -6.37 -13.12 6.49
C TYR A 54 -6.12 -13.01 7.98
N MET A 55 -6.86 -13.78 8.78
CA MET A 55 -6.62 -13.87 10.21
C MET A 55 -5.13 -14.17 10.52
N PRO A 56 -4.56 -13.55 11.57
CA PRO A 56 -3.19 -13.82 12.00
C PRO A 56 -2.94 -15.32 12.16
N SER A 57 -1.72 -15.77 11.88
CA SER A 57 -1.35 -17.19 11.87
C SER A 57 -1.73 -17.92 13.16
N ALA A 58 -1.60 -17.26 14.32
CA ALA A 58 -1.96 -17.81 15.63
C ALA A 58 -3.46 -18.03 15.83
N GLN A 59 -4.32 -17.41 15.03
CA GLN A 59 -5.78 -17.47 15.14
C GLN A 59 -6.44 -18.16 13.94
N ARG A 60 -5.66 -18.52 12.90
CA ARG A 60 -6.16 -19.11 11.66
C ARG A 60 -6.32 -20.62 11.81
N THR A 61 -7.56 -21.10 11.76
CA THR A 61 -7.89 -22.54 11.76
C THR A 61 -8.34 -22.98 10.37
N THR A 62 -8.49 -24.29 10.17
CA THR A 62 -9.04 -24.86 8.93
C THR A 62 -10.47 -24.43 8.65
N GLU A 63 -11.29 -24.25 9.68
CA GLU A 63 -12.69 -23.83 9.57
C GLU A 63 -12.81 -22.33 9.24
N LYS A 64 -11.83 -21.52 9.66
CA LYS A 64 -11.75 -20.08 9.40
C LYS A 64 -10.67 -19.73 8.38
N TRP A 65 -10.26 -20.68 7.54
CA TRP A 65 -9.10 -20.52 6.67
C TRP A 65 -9.23 -19.31 5.73
N ASN A 66 -10.44 -19.05 5.24
CA ASN A 66 -10.73 -17.95 4.33
C ASN A 66 -11.31 -16.71 5.03
N SER A 67 -11.35 -16.70 6.36
CA SER A 67 -11.82 -15.53 7.12
C SER A 67 -10.79 -14.41 7.07
N VAL A 68 -11.29 -13.19 6.89
CA VAL A 68 -10.49 -11.95 6.78
C VAL A 68 -10.89 -10.95 7.86
N VAL A 69 -9.98 -10.06 8.18
CA VAL A 69 -10.17 -8.95 9.11
C VAL A 69 -9.60 -7.66 8.52
N ASP A 70 -10.11 -6.49 8.91
CA ASP A 70 -9.45 -5.22 8.60
C ASP A 70 -8.08 -5.16 9.28
N CYS A 71 -7.09 -4.69 8.54
CA CYS A 71 -5.76 -4.46 9.05
C CYS A 71 -5.77 -3.33 10.08
N LEU A 72 -4.75 -3.29 10.95
CA LEU A 72 -4.54 -2.16 11.85
C LEU A 72 -4.45 -0.84 11.07
N PRO A 73 -4.99 0.28 11.61
CA PRO A 73 -5.06 1.57 10.93
C PRO A 73 -3.71 2.32 10.92
N HIS A 74 -2.63 1.60 10.61
CA HIS A 74 -1.30 2.18 10.44
C HIS A 74 -1.15 2.79 9.05
N VAL A 75 -0.47 3.94 9.01
CA VAL A 75 -0.04 4.58 7.76
C VAL A 75 1.41 4.17 7.50
N PHE A 76 1.68 3.66 6.30
CA PHE A 76 3.03 3.27 5.89
C PHE A 76 3.58 4.31 4.91
N LEU A 77 4.76 4.86 5.21
CA LEU A 77 5.54 5.64 4.26
C LEU A 77 6.54 4.72 3.56
N VAL A 78 6.52 4.70 2.23
CA VAL A 78 7.32 3.81 1.38
C VAL A 78 8.18 4.63 0.41
N ASP A 79 9.49 4.56 0.61
CA ASP A 79 10.47 5.13 -0.32
C ASP A 79 10.73 4.13 -1.45
N PHE A 80 10.38 4.50 -2.68
CA PHE A 80 10.55 3.62 -3.85
C PHE A 80 12.00 3.54 -4.36
N GLU A 81 12.88 4.49 -4.01
CA GLU A 81 14.28 4.49 -4.42
C GLU A 81 15.01 3.33 -3.73
N PHE A 82 14.87 3.22 -2.41
CA PHE A 82 15.54 2.19 -1.61
C PHE A 82 14.63 1.04 -1.19
N GLY A 83 13.30 1.18 -1.28
CA GLY A 83 12.34 0.19 -0.80
C GLY A 83 12.10 0.28 0.72
N CYS A 84 12.52 1.36 1.37
CA CYS A 84 12.37 1.52 2.82
C CYS A 84 10.91 1.83 3.19
N SER A 85 10.35 1.03 4.10
CA SER A 85 9.02 1.22 4.67
C SER A 85 9.11 1.61 6.14
N THR A 86 8.29 2.57 6.57
CA THR A 86 8.18 3.00 7.97
C THR A 86 6.71 3.15 8.33
N SER A 87 6.32 2.58 9.48
CA SER A 87 4.93 2.60 9.94
C SER A 87 4.69 3.73 10.94
N TYR A 88 3.50 4.33 10.87
CA TYR A 88 3.06 5.39 11.78
C TYR A 88 1.65 5.10 12.29
N ILE A 89 1.45 5.35 13.58
CA ILE A 89 0.16 5.26 14.26
C ILE A 89 -0.35 6.69 14.42
N LEU A 90 -1.56 6.94 13.90
CA LEU A 90 -2.23 8.25 14.02
C LEU A 90 -3.43 8.09 14.96
N PRO A 91 -3.51 8.87 16.05
CA PRO A 91 -4.55 8.69 17.07
C PRO A 91 -5.97 8.96 16.56
N GLU A 92 -6.12 9.71 15.47
CA GLU A 92 -7.39 10.00 14.82
C GLU A 92 -7.94 8.78 14.05
N LEU A 93 -7.09 7.81 13.70
CA LEU A 93 -7.46 6.60 12.97
C LEU A 93 -7.61 5.43 13.94
N GLN A 94 -8.84 5.17 14.37
CA GLN A 94 -9.13 4.18 15.41
C GLN A 94 -9.42 2.79 14.85
N ASP A 95 -10.18 2.72 13.75
CA ASP A 95 -10.60 1.47 13.14
C ASP A 95 -9.93 1.26 11.78
N GLY A 96 -9.66 0.00 11.46
CA GLY A 96 -9.23 -0.39 10.12
C GLY A 96 -10.35 -0.22 9.11
N ILE A 97 -10.02 0.29 7.93
CA ILE A 97 -10.96 0.41 6.81
C ILE A 97 -10.40 -0.25 5.55
N SER A 98 -11.30 -0.66 4.66
CA SER A 98 -10.96 -1.28 3.39
C SER A 98 -11.93 -0.86 2.29
N PHE A 99 -11.47 -0.95 1.04
CA PHE A 99 -12.20 -0.53 -0.16
C PHE A 99 -12.59 0.96 -0.16
N HIS A 100 -11.84 1.78 0.58
CA HIS A 100 -11.94 3.24 0.52
C HIS A 100 -11.36 3.79 -0.78
N VAL A 101 -11.74 5.02 -1.10
CA VAL A 101 -11.15 5.82 -2.17
C VAL A 101 -10.08 6.72 -1.59
N SER A 102 -8.95 6.86 -2.29
CA SER A 102 -7.90 7.81 -1.93
C SER A 102 -7.55 8.74 -3.08
N LEU A 103 -7.25 10.00 -2.74
CA LEU A 103 -6.92 11.06 -3.67
C LEU A 103 -5.67 11.81 -3.17
N ALA A 104 -4.55 11.68 -3.89
CA ALA A 104 -3.38 12.51 -3.63
C ALA A 104 -3.45 13.87 -4.34
N ARG A 105 -3.13 14.93 -3.58
CA ARG A 105 -2.92 16.28 -4.10
C ARG A 105 -1.69 16.88 -3.42
N LYS A 106 -0.61 17.03 -4.19
CA LYS A 106 0.69 17.52 -3.69
C LYS A 106 1.19 16.67 -2.52
N ASP A 107 1.22 17.22 -1.32
CA ASP A 107 1.70 16.61 -0.07
C ASP A 107 0.57 16.07 0.82
N THR A 108 -0.68 16.11 0.34
CA THR A 108 -1.86 15.70 1.10
C THR A 108 -2.60 14.56 0.42
N ILE A 109 -3.11 13.61 1.20
CA ILE A 109 -4.02 12.55 0.75
C ILE A 109 -5.37 12.72 1.42
N TYR A 110 -6.42 12.61 0.63
CA TYR A 110 -7.80 12.55 1.11
C TYR A 110 -8.29 11.12 0.99
N ILE A 111 -8.80 10.56 2.08
CA ILE A 111 -9.40 9.22 2.13
C ILE A 111 -10.91 9.39 2.32
N LEU A 112 -11.71 8.72 1.50
CA LEU A 112 -13.17 8.79 1.51
C LEU A 112 -13.79 7.39 1.46
N GLY A 113 -14.87 7.19 2.22
CA GLY A 113 -15.62 5.93 2.27
C GLY A 113 -15.44 5.19 3.58
#